data_AF-A0A0L8HP75-F1
#
_entry.id   AF-A0A0L8HP75-F1
#
_cell.length_a   1.000
_cell.length_b   1.000
_cell.length_c   1.000
_cell.angle_alpha   90.00
_cell.angle_beta   90.00
_cell.angle_gamma   90.00
#
_symmetry.space_group_name_H-M   'P 1'
#
loop_
_entity.id
_entity.type
_entity.pdbx_description
1 polymer ?
#
loop_
_entity_poly.entity_id
_entity_poly.type
_entity_poly.pdbx_seq_one_letter_code
_entity_poly.pdbx_strand_id
1 'polypeptide(L)' 'NWKEMLNDGLHLSNKGSCFLFSLLLPLVEELTKNLPFILPYWADVDPNNLEMLLDGIK' A
#
# COMPACT_ATOMS: atom_id res chain seq x y z
N ASN A 1 -4.47 -22.52 9.24
CA ASN A 1 -4.03 -22.32 10.64
C ASN A 1 -4.06 -20.82 10.94
N TRP A 2 -5.09 -20.32 11.64
CA TRP A 2 -5.25 -18.87 11.89
C TRP A 2 -4.16 -18.29 12.79
N LYS A 3 -3.51 -19.12 13.61
CA LYS A 3 -2.42 -18.69 14.50
C LYS A 3 -1.25 -18.08 13.73
N GLU A 4 -0.98 -18.58 12.52
CA GLU A 4 0.07 -18.02 11.65
C GLU A 4 -0.27 -16.64 11.10
N MET A 5 -1.53 -16.21 11.19
CA MET A 5 -1.98 -14.88 10.74
C MET A 5 -1.71 -13.81 11.80
N LEU A 6 -1.33 -14.18 13.01
CA LEU A 6 -1.09 -13.28 14.14
C LEU A 6 0.35 -13.43 14.64
N ASN A 7 0.97 -12.34 15.05
CA ASN A 7 2.36 -12.31 15.51
C ASN A 7 2.46 -12.69 17.00
N ASP A 8 1.58 -12.10 17.82
CA ASP A 8 1.51 -12.28 19.28
C ASP A 8 0.13 -12.77 19.75
N GLY A 9 -0.71 -13.20 18.81
CA GLY A 9 -2.10 -13.58 19.07
C GLY A 9 -3.09 -12.40 18.97
N LEU A 10 -2.63 -11.19 18.66
CA LEU A 10 -3.48 -10.02 18.41
C LEU A 10 -3.08 -9.26 17.14
N HIS A 11 -1.81 -8.83 17.03
CA HIS A 11 -1.33 -8.10 15.87
C HIS A 11 -1.19 -9.03 14.68
N LEU A 12 -1.49 -8.54 13.47
CA LEU A 12 -1.29 -9.31 12.25
C LEU A 12 0.19 -9.66 12.07
N SER A 13 0.46 -10.92 11.75
CA SER A 13 1.77 -11.33 11.24
C SER A 13 1.95 -10.82 9.80
N ASN A 14 3.15 -10.95 9.25
CA ASN A 14 3.39 -10.67 7.83
C ASN A 14 2.39 -11.43 6.92
N LYS A 15 2.14 -12.71 7.23
CA LYS A 15 1.20 -13.55 6.48
C LYS A 15 -0.24 -13.04 6.60
N GLY A 16 -0.65 -12.63 7.81
CA GLY A 16 -1.97 -12.06 8.07
C GLY A 16 -2.18 -10.72 7.36
N SER A 17 -1.19 -9.85 7.39
CA SER A 17 -1.21 -8.55 6.70
C SER A 17 -1.31 -8.71 5.19
N CYS A 18 -0.49 -9.57 4.58
CA CYS A 18 -0.57 -9.84 3.14
C CYS A 18 -1.94 -10.41 2.74
N PHE A 19 -2.48 -11.33 3.55
CA PHE A 19 -3.81 -11.90 3.30
C PHE A 19 -4.90 -10.83 3.36
N LEU A 20 -4.93 -10.01 4.42
CA LEU A 20 -5.90 -8.90 4.54
C LEU A 20 -5.77 -7.93 3.36
N PHE A 21 -4.54 -7.53 3.00
CA PHE A 21 -4.31 -6.63 1.89
C PHE A 21 -4.83 -7.19 0.56
N SER A 22 -4.65 -8.50 0.31
CA SER A 22 -5.16 -9.13 -0.93
C SER A 22 -6.68 -9.06 -1.07
N LEU A 23 -7.42 -9.02 0.06
CA LEU A 23 -8.88 -8.85 0.07
C LEU A 23 -9.30 -7.39 -0.07
N LEU A 24 -8.50 -6.46 0.47
CA LEU A 24 -8.80 -5.03 0.43
C LEU A 24 -8.44 -4.38 -0.91
N LEU A 25 -7.37 -4.84 -1.56
CA LEU A 25 -6.83 -4.22 -2.77
C LEU A 25 -7.89 -4.02 -3.87
N PRO A 26 -8.71 -5.01 -4.25
CA PRO A 26 -9.73 -4.82 -5.29
C PRO A 26 -10.80 -3.79 -4.91
N LEU A 27 -11.13 -3.69 -3.62
CA LEU A 27 -12.11 -2.72 -3.12
C LEU A 27 -11.54 -1.30 -3.19
N VAL A 28 -10.27 -1.13 -2.80
CA VAL A 28 -9.58 0.15 -2.89
C VAL A 28 -9.49 0.56 -4.36
N GLU A 29 -9.00 -0.33 -5.23
CA GLU A 29 -8.89 -0.07 -6.67
C GLU A 29 -10.22 0.37 -7.28
N GLU A 30 -11.32 -0.34 -6.99
CA GLU A 30 -12.64 0.02 -7.51
C GLU A 30 -13.14 1.37 -6.98
N LEU A 31 -12.96 1.64 -5.69
CA LEU A 31 -13.39 2.89 -5.05
C LEU A 31 -12.55 4.09 -5.49
N THR A 32 -11.28 3.88 -5.84
CA THR A 32 -10.35 4.96 -6.22
C THR A 32 -10.08 5.04 -7.72
N LYS A 33 -10.66 4.19 -8.56
CA LYS A 33 -10.35 4.12 -10.02
C LYS A 33 -10.51 5.44 -10.78
N ASN A 34 -11.39 6.32 -10.30
CA ASN A 34 -11.66 7.61 -10.95
C ASN A 34 -10.84 8.76 -10.35
N LEU A 35 -10.08 8.52 -9.27
CA LEU A 35 -9.24 9.54 -8.67
C LEU A 35 -7.95 9.67 -9.49
N PRO A 36 -7.55 10.90 -9.85
CA PRO A 36 -6.25 11.10 -10.49
C PRO A 36 -5.13 10.79 -9.50
N PHE A 37 -4.05 10.18 -10.00
CA PHE A 37 -2.80 10.09 -9.25
C PHE A 37 -2.14 11.47 -9.22
N ILE A 38 -2.09 12.08 -8.03
CA ILE A 38 -1.50 13.40 -7.80
C ILE A 38 0.03 13.29 -7.58
N LEU A 39 0.47 12.15 -7.07
CA LEU A 39 1.87 11.84 -6.82
C LEU A 39 2.26 10.56 -7.57
N PRO A 40 3.56 10.38 -7.89
CA PRO A 40 4.07 9.14 -8.44
C PRO A 40 3.67 7.94 -7.57
N TYR A 41 3.60 6.77 -8.20
CA TYR A 41 3.42 5.54 -7.46
C TYR A 41 4.57 5.37 -6.47
N TRP A 42 4.26 5.04 -5.22
CA TRP A 42 5.23 5.07 -4.12
C TRP A 42 6.46 4.19 -4.36
N ALA A 43 6.33 3.09 -5.11
CA ALA A 43 7.44 2.20 -5.41
C ALA A 43 8.40 2.75 -6.46
N ASP A 44 7.98 3.77 -7.20
CA ASP A 44 8.80 4.46 -8.20
C ASP A 44 9.56 5.66 -7.60
N VAL A 45 9.36 5.94 -6.31
CA VAL A 45 10.01 7.02 -5.58
C VAL A 45 11.33 6.53 -5.00
N ASP A 46 12.44 7.15 -5.41
CA ASP A 46 13.72 6.97 -4.72
C ASP A 46 13.69 7.73 -3.38
N PRO A 47 13.74 7.03 -2.24
CA PRO A 47 13.72 7.68 -0.92
C PRO A 47 14.94 8.58 -0.67
N ASN A 48 16.01 8.43 -1.45
CA ASN A 48 17.21 9.27 -1.33
C ASN A 48 17.16 10.52 -2.23
N ASN A 49 16.12 10.66 -3.05
CA ASN A 49 16.00 11.75 -4.01
C ASN A 49 14.55 12.25 -4.13
N LEU A 50 14.02 12.76 -3.00
CA LEU A 50 12.63 13.22 -2.88
C LEU A 50 12.35 14.52 -3.65
N GLU A 51 13.36 15.29 -4.04
CA GLU A 51 13.19 16.57 -4.74
C GLU A 51 12.57 16.39 -6.14
N MET A 52 12.84 15.26 -6.80
CA MET A 52 12.22 14.92 -8.08
C MET A 52 10.70 14.73 -8.00
N LEU A 53 10.14 14.50 -6.80
CA LEU A 53 8.70 14.29 -6.61
C LEU A 53 7.89 15.57 -6.85
N LEU A 54 8.50 16.74 -6.67
CA LEU A 54 7.82 18.04 -6.70
C LEU A 54 7.93 18.75 -8.05
N ASP A 55 8.86 18.35 -8.90
CA ASP A 55 9.11 19.02 -10.20
C ASP A 55 8.02 18.72 -11.24
N GLY A 56 7.26 17.63 -11.08
CA GLY A 56 6.16 17.24 -11.98
C GLY A 56 4.78 17.85 -11.65
N ILE A 57 4.66 18.63 -10.57
CA ILE A 57 3.37 19.17 -10.07
C ILE A 57 3.18 20.67 -10.44
N LYS A 58 4.06 21.24 -11.28
CA LYS A 58 3.93 22.64 -11.75
C LYS A 58 2.92 22.83 -12.87
#